data_AF-A0A0C3E7I5-F1
#
_entry.id   AF-A0A0C3E7I5-F1
#
_cell.length_a   1.000
_cell.length_b   1.000
_cell.length_c   1.000
_cell.angle_alpha   90.00
_cell.angle_beta   90.00
_cell.angle_gamma   90.00
#
_symmetry.space_group_name_H-M   'P 1'
#
loop_
_entity.id
_entity.type
_entity.pdbx_description
1 polymer ?
#
loop_
_entity_poly.entity_id
_entity_poly.type
_entity_poly.pdbx_seq_one_letter_code
_entity_poly.pdbx_strand_id
1 'polypeptide(L)' 'MQPTGFKYIVLVQISENLNQGGRADMISHWEDGDACVHELFYNVSLVAAARLWADEMTQDSIICTCISLAVRSSSV' A
#
# COMPACT_ATOMS: atom_id res chain seq x y z
N MET A 1 -6.79 22.61 -1.66
CA MET A 1 -8.16 22.07 -1.87
C MET A 1 -8.11 20.59 -1.54
N GLN A 2 -8.83 20.14 -0.50
CA GLN A 2 -8.97 18.71 -0.21
C GLN A 2 -10.28 18.23 -0.85
N PRO A 3 -10.30 17.12 -1.62
CA PRO A 3 -11.52 16.62 -2.23
C PRO A 3 -12.54 16.22 -1.15
N THR A 4 -13.78 16.69 -1.29
CA THR A 4 -14.93 16.33 -0.43
C THR A 4 -15.71 15.17 -1.05
N GLY A 5 -16.38 14.36 -0.22
CA GLY A 5 -17.18 13.23 -0.70
C GLY A 5 -16.41 11.92 -0.88
N PHE A 6 -15.16 11.87 -0.41
CA PHE A 6 -14.33 10.67 -0.43
C PHE A 6 -13.99 10.19 0.98
N LYS A 7 -13.96 8.88 1.17
CA LYS A 7 -13.34 8.20 2.30
C LYS A 7 -11.94 7.75 1.89
N TYR A 8 -10.96 7.93 2.78
CA TYR A 8 -9.58 7.57 2.48
C TYR A 8 -9.10 6.40 3.35
N ILE A 9 -8.43 5.43 2.72
CA ILE A 9 -7.75 4.33 3.41
C ILE A 9 -6.25 4.46 3.14
N VAL A 10 -5.46 4.52 4.21
CA VAL A 10 -4.00 4.61 4.13
C VAL A 10 -3.39 3.34 4.69
N LEU A 11 -2.56 2.68 3.88
CA LEU A 11 -1.73 1.56 4.32
C LEU A 11 -0.26 2.00 4.27
N VAL A 12 0.44 1.81 5.37
CA VAL A 12 1.89 2.01 5.43
C VAL A 12 2.53 0.75 5.93
N GLN A 13 3.47 0.21 5.14
CA GLN A 13 4.34 -0.88 5.56
C GLN A 13 5.77 -0.36 5.65
N ILE A 14 6.41 -0.63 6.78
CA ILE A 14 7.82 -0.27 7.03
C ILE A 14 8.57 -1.55 7.38
N SER A 15 9.76 -1.70 6.80
CA SER A 15 10.63 -2.86 7.03
C SER A 15 12.09 -2.43 7.05
N GLU A 16 12.93 -3.15 7.80
CA GLU A 16 14.37 -2.93 7.76
C GLU A 16 14.93 -3.27 6.37
N ASN A 17 15.86 -2.45 5.89
CA ASN A 17 16.62 -2.72 4.69
C ASN A 17 17.84 -3.59 5.03
N LEU A 18 17.64 -4.90 5.00
CA LEU A 18 18.70 -5.90 5.12
C LEU A 18 19.14 -6.39 3.73
N ASN A 19 18.98 -5.54 2.71
CA ASN A 19 19.23 -5.86 1.30
C ASN A 19 18.38 -7.04 0.80
N GLN A 20 17.18 -7.24 1.37
CA GLN A 20 16.25 -8.27 0.92
C GLN A 20 15.41 -7.83 -0.28
N GLY A 21 15.00 -8.79 -1.11
CA GLY A 21 13.92 -8.59 -2.05
C GLY A 21 12.58 -8.57 -1.31
N GLY A 22 11.73 -7.59 -1.60
CA GLY A 22 10.41 -7.46 -1.00
C GLY A 22 9.33 -7.26 -2.05
N ARG A 23 8.13 -7.78 -1.79
CA ARG A 23 6.93 -7.47 -2.56
C ARG A 23 5.83 -7.03 -1.58
N ALA A 24 5.26 -5.87 -1.84
CA ALA A 24 4.06 -5.37 -1.17
C ALA A 24 2.97 -5.27 -2.22
N ASP A 25 2.08 -6.27 -2.24
CA ASP A 25 0.96 -6.31 -3.16
C ASP A 25 -0.36 -6.21 -2.40
N MET A 26 -1.40 -5.83 -3.12
CA MET A 26 -2.71 -5.65 -2.55
C MET A 26 -3.77 -5.95 -3.58
N ILE A 27 -4.75 -6.72 -3.14
CA ILE A 27 -5.92 -7.10 -3.93
C ILE A 27 -7.11 -6.40 -3.31
N SER A 28 -7.90 -5.75 -4.13
CA SER A 28 -9.13 -5.09 -3.69
C SER A 28 -10.25 -5.32 -4.68
N HIS A 29 -11.48 -5.16 -4.20
CA HIS A 29 -12.65 -4.94 -5.03
C HIS A 29 -12.80 -3.42 -5.21
N TRP A 30 -12.83 -2.93 -6.45
CA TRP A 30 -12.89 -1.50 -6.79
C TRP A 30 -14.14 -1.29 -7.62
N GLU A 31 -14.78 -0.14 -7.46
CA GLU A 31 -15.90 0.30 -8.27
C GLU A 31 -15.55 1.58 -9.06
N ASP A 32 -16.52 2.07 -9.85
CA ASP A 32 -16.35 3.28 -10.65
C ASP A 32 -16.26 4.51 -9.73
N GLY A 33 -15.14 5.23 -9.80
CA GLY A 33 -14.87 6.41 -8.96
C GLY A 33 -13.75 6.20 -7.95
N ASP A 34 -13.37 4.95 -7.68
CA ASP A 34 -12.26 4.63 -6.80
C ASP A 34 -10.91 5.00 -7.41
N ALA A 35 -10.01 5.51 -6.55
CA ALA A 35 -8.64 5.79 -6.93
C ALA A 35 -7.65 5.19 -5.93
N CYS A 36 -6.54 4.67 -6.44
CA CYS A 36 -5.42 4.18 -5.64
C CYS A 36 -4.10 4.78 -6.11
N VAL A 37 -3.26 5.17 -5.16
CA VAL A 37 -1.88 5.58 -5.41
C VAL A 37 -0.95 4.71 -4.57
N HIS A 38 0.14 4.26 -5.18
CA HIS A 38 1.20 3.50 -4.52
C HIS A 38 2.52 4.28 -4.63
N GLU A 39 3.19 4.46 -3.50
CA GLU A 39 4.53 5.03 -3.44
C GLU A 39 5.47 4.09 -2.68
N LEU A 40 6.70 3.95 -3.21
CA LEU A 40 7.76 3.19 -2.58
C LEU A 40 8.92 4.12 -2.27
N PHE A 41 9.38 4.07 -1.03
CA PHE A 41 10.53 4.80 -0.54
C PHE A 41 11.54 3.81 0.05
N TYR A 42 12.82 4.03 -0.19
CA TYR A 42 13.87 3.25 0.46
C TYR A 42 15.09 4.12 0.78
N ASN A 43 15.78 3.74 1.84
CA ASN A 43 17.08 4.28 2.21
C ASN A 43 17.99 3.15 2.71
N VAL A 44 19.16 3.50 3.24
CA VAL A 44 20.17 2.53 3.69
C VAL A 44 19.64 1.58 4.77
N SER A 45 18.69 2.01 5.60
CA SER A 45 18.23 1.26 6.77
C SER A 45 16.78 0.80 6.70
N LEU A 46 15.97 1.40 5.83
CA LEU A 46 14.53 1.17 5.77
C LEU A 46 14.03 1.08 4.33
N VAL A 47 13.01 0.25 4.15
CA VAL A 47 12.12 0.25 3.00
C VAL A 47 10.72 0.56 3.52
N ALA A 48 10.05 1.53 2.91
CA ALA A 48 8.68 1.93 3.21
C ALA A 48 7.83 1.85 1.94
N ALA A 49 6.67 1.21 2.05
CA ALA A 49 5.64 1.21 1.02
C ALA A 49 4.41 1.92 1.59
N ALA A 50 3.96 2.96 0.91
CA ALA A 50 2.77 3.72 1.26
C ALA A 50 1.72 3.58 0.17
N ARG A 51 0.47 3.35 0.58
CA ARG A 51 -0.65 3.20 -0.33
C ARG A 51 -1.82 4.02 0.16
N LEU A 52 -2.39 4.81 -0.74
CA LEU A 52 -3.57 5.62 -0.48
C LEU A 52 -4.71 5.14 -1.38
N TRP A 53 -5.89 5.05 -0.79
CA TRP A 53 -7.15 4.83 -1.47
C TRP A 53 -8.07 6.01 -1.24
N ALA A 54 -8.81 6.38 -2.27
CA ALA A 54 -9.95 7.27 -2.19
C ALA A 54 -11.18 6.51 -2.73
N ASP A 55 -12.20 6.41 -1.88
CA ASP A 55 -13.47 5.71 -2.07
C ASP A 55 -14.59 6.76 -2.10
N GLU A 56 -15.45 6.76 -3.13
CA GLU A 56 -16.56 7.70 -3.18
C GLU A 56 -17.61 7.33 -2.11
N MET A 57 -17.97 8.28 -1.25
CA MET A 57 -18.74 8.04 -0.01
C MET A 57 -20.22 7.60 -0.25
N THR A 58 -20.58 7.26 -1.48
CA THR A 58 -21.92 6.82 -1.88
C THR A 58 -22.10 5.30 -1.82
N GLN A 59 -21.05 4.51 -1.56
CA GLN A 59 -21.08 3.04 -1.72
C GLN A 59 -20.68 2.23 -0.46
N ASP A 60 -21.11 0.96 -0.45
CA ASP A 60 -20.95 0.01 0.65
C ASP A 60 -19.53 -0.61 0.67
N SER A 61 -18.59 0.08 1.31
CA SER A 61 -17.31 -0.43 1.87
C SER A 61 -16.34 -1.22 0.96
N ILE A 62 -15.18 -0.62 0.67
CA ILE A 62 -14.02 -1.33 0.09
C ILE A 62 -13.42 -2.38 1.03
N ILE A 63 -13.15 -3.59 0.51
CA ILE A 63 -12.32 -4.63 1.16
C ILE A 63 -10.96 -4.70 0.45
N CYS A 64 -9.89 -4.34 1.16
CA CYS A 64 -8.50 -4.46 0.69
C CYS A 64 -7.76 -5.54 1.50
N THR A 65 -7.11 -6.49 0.84
CA THR A 65 -6.21 -7.45 1.49
C THR A 65 -4.77 -7.18 1.07
N CYS A 66 -3.88 -7.03 2.03
CA CYS A 66 -2.47 -6.75 1.81
C CYS A 66 -1.66 -8.05 1.94
N ILE A 67 -0.83 -8.35 0.96
CA ILE A 67 0.09 -9.50 1.00
C ILE A 67 1.52 -8.98 0.89
N SER A 68 2.31 -9.27 1.93
CA SER A 68 3.68 -8.81 2.06
C SER A 68 4.62 -10.02 2.15
N LEU A 69 5.56 -10.12 1.20
CA LEU A 69 6.58 -11.17 1.18
C LEU A 69 7.96 -10.52 1.21
N ALA A 70 8.79 -10.94 2.15
CA ALA A 70 10.20 -10.59 2.22
C ALA A 70 11.03 -11.86 2.09
N VAL A 71 11.92 -11.92 1.08
CA VAL A 71 12.84 -13.04 0.90
C VAL A 71 14.25 -12.55 1.20
N ARG A 72 14.78 -13.00 2.33
CA ARG A 72 16.17 -12.76 2.70
C ARG A 72 17.07 -13.75 1.97
N SER A 73 18.04 -13.25 1.21
CA SER A 73 19.14 -14.08 0.74
C SER A 73 20.10 -14.32 1.92
N SER A 74 20.28 -15.57 2.32
CA SER A 74 21.36 -15.95 3.24
C SER A 74 22.64 -16.08 2.42
N SER A 75 23.63 -15.24 2.71
CA SER A 75 25.00 -15.44 2.21
C SER A 75 25.49 -16.81 2.66
N VAL A 76 25.83 -17.68 1.71
CA VAL A 76 26.70 -18.84 1.95
C VAL A 76 28.12 -18.34 2.09
#